data_AF-A0A932CMA3-F1
#
_entry.id   AF-A0A932CMA3-F1
#
_cell.length_a   1.000
_cell.length_b   1.000
_cell.length_c   1.000
_cell.angle_alpha   90.00
_cell.angle_beta   90.00
_cell.angle_gamma   90.00
#
_symmetry.space_group_name_H-M   'P 1'
#
loop_
_entity.id
_entity.type
_entity.pdbx_description
1 polymer ?
#
loop_
_entity_poly.entity_id
_entity_poly.type
_entity_poly.pdbx_seq_one_letter_code
_entity_poly.pdbx_strand_id
1 'polypeptide(L)'
;MVNKTLGSLAGVVLLVLFGMGLWSYLEAQEGKESARGEVKKSKTAVLEIRPWRISPTLTGNLTSSLREELARSGQRQVLSREQLGGLLKERKITIPEDCDNPRCWAELGKALGVDELVVGRAEELEETCSIILSLVNVSATREDSYVREYAASCAEKDFPTALKAAAAKLVSTPGGALSPLSGTILVDSTGPRPTSEGLAGMVLIPAGDFFMGSDEAANERPVHVTHLDAYYLDIYEVTNSQYSRFVEATNYRSEGHWQDEFRPGREDYPVVNVTWNDAQAYARWAGKRLPTEAEWEKAARGITKWTWPWGMIFVSRHTNSSESAVGRPLPVGSLEMGKSPYQIYDLAGNVAEWCTDWYDTDYYKKSPNANPKGPTTGKERVVRGGSFYHDKGKVRTSARLSMNPQSSSLNVGFRCARSATP
;
A
#
# COMPACT_ATOMS: atom_id res chain seq x y z
N MET A 1 -8.02 82.34 39.07
CA MET A 1 -8.19 83.41 38.05
C MET A 1 -8.16 82.79 36.67
N VAL A 2 -9.31 82.92 36.00
CA VAL A 2 -9.60 82.93 34.55
C VAL A 2 -8.48 82.58 33.54
N ASN A 3 -8.70 81.44 32.89
CA ASN A 3 -8.72 81.13 31.45
C ASN A 3 -7.80 81.85 30.44
N LYS A 4 -6.94 80.99 29.86
CA LYS A 4 -6.88 80.53 28.46
C LYS A 4 -6.73 81.56 27.34
N THR A 5 -5.51 81.57 26.84
CA THR A 5 -4.97 82.12 25.60
C THR A 5 -5.45 81.43 24.33
N LEU A 6 -5.47 82.24 23.28
CA LEU A 6 -5.64 81.99 21.84
C LEU A 6 -4.94 80.74 21.28
N GLY A 7 -5.53 80.18 20.21
CA GLY A 7 -4.75 79.42 19.24
C GLY A 7 -5.55 78.71 18.14
N SER A 8 -5.54 79.31 16.95
CA SER A 8 -5.46 78.62 15.65
C SER A 8 -6.75 78.19 14.92
N LEU A 9 -7.00 78.93 13.83
CA LEU A 9 -7.57 78.41 12.59
C LEU A 9 -6.79 77.15 12.14
N ALA A 10 -7.31 75.96 12.43
CA ALA A 10 -6.83 74.70 11.84
C ALA A 10 -7.92 73.62 11.75
N GLY A 11 -9.22 74.00 11.87
CA GLY A 11 -10.30 73.05 12.10
C GLY A 11 -11.26 72.76 10.93
N VAL A 12 -11.20 73.48 9.80
CA VAL A 12 -12.28 73.41 8.78
C VAL A 12 -11.82 72.95 7.39
N VAL A 13 -10.51 72.79 7.14
CA VAL A 13 -10.02 72.28 5.84
C VAL A 13 -9.68 70.77 5.87
N LEU A 14 -9.73 70.12 7.04
CA LEU A 14 -9.40 68.69 7.17
C LEU A 14 -10.59 67.73 7.01
N LEU A 15 -11.81 68.23 6.78
CA LEU A 15 -13.03 67.40 6.72
C LEU A 15 -13.59 67.16 5.31
N VAL A 16 -13.03 67.78 4.26
CA VAL A 16 -13.45 67.54 2.87
C VAL A 16 -12.53 66.57 2.12
N LEU A 17 -11.28 66.39 2.58
CA LEU A 17 -10.31 65.49 1.92
C LEU A 17 -10.34 64.04 2.42
N PHE A 18 -11.05 63.73 3.51
CA PHE A 18 -11.22 62.34 3.97
C PHE A 18 -12.45 61.62 3.40
N GLY A 19 -13.44 62.35 2.85
CA GLY A 19 -14.66 61.75 2.28
C GLY A 19 -14.47 61.13 0.89
N MET A 20 -13.68 61.77 0.02
CA MET A 20 -13.45 61.27 -1.36
C MET A 20 -12.40 60.16 -1.44
N GLY A 21 -11.46 60.11 -0.49
CA GLY A 21 -10.47 59.03 -0.40
C GLY A 21 -11.05 57.72 0.15
N LEU A 22 -12.00 57.79 1.10
CA LEU A 22 -12.63 56.58 1.66
C LEU A 22 -13.63 55.94 0.67
N TRP A 23 -14.34 56.74 -0.12
CA TRP A 23 -15.27 56.22 -1.14
C TRP A 23 -14.53 55.55 -2.30
N SER A 24 -13.44 56.14 -2.78
CA SER A 24 -12.58 55.55 -3.81
C SER A 24 -11.84 54.30 -3.32
N TYR A 25 -11.54 54.20 -2.02
CA TYR A 25 -10.93 53.02 -1.41
C TYR A 25 -11.94 51.89 -1.16
N LEU A 26 -13.20 52.21 -0.85
CA LEU A 26 -14.28 51.22 -0.70
C LEU A 26 -14.76 50.68 -2.06
N GLU A 27 -14.88 51.51 -3.10
CA GLU A 27 -15.16 51.03 -4.48
C GLU A 27 -13.98 50.22 -5.05
N ALA A 28 -12.73 50.52 -4.66
CA ALA A 28 -11.56 49.72 -5.01
C ALA A 28 -11.44 48.39 -4.22
N GLN A 29 -12.16 48.24 -3.11
CA GLN A 29 -12.26 46.99 -2.33
C GLN A 29 -13.47 46.15 -2.79
N GLU A 30 -14.62 46.75 -3.09
CA GLU A 30 -15.76 46.05 -3.72
C GLU A 30 -15.44 45.59 -5.15
N GLY A 31 -14.58 46.32 -5.88
CA GLY A 31 -14.07 45.92 -7.20
C GLY A 31 -12.94 44.88 -7.18
N LYS A 32 -12.39 44.50 -6.01
CA LYS A 32 -11.31 43.51 -5.86
C LYS A 32 -11.72 42.20 -5.17
N GLU A 33 -12.95 42.08 -4.68
CA GLU A 33 -13.50 40.79 -4.23
C GLU A 33 -14.09 39.94 -5.38
N SER A 34 -14.11 40.45 -6.62
CA SER A 34 -14.56 39.69 -7.81
C SER A 34 -13.39 39.12 -8.64
N ALA A 35 -12.35 38.64 -7.97
CA ALA A 35 -11.29 37.85 -8.59
C ALA A 35 -10.74 36.79 -7.62
N ARG A 36 -11.63 36.06 -6.92
CA ARG A 36 -11.29 34.68 -6.53
C ARG A 36 -11.19 33.90 -7.84
N GLY A 37 -9.97 33.71 -8.33
CA GLY A 37 -9.73 32.79 -9.43
C GLY A 37 -10.45 31.49 -9.14
N GLU A 38 -11.34 31.07 -10.04
CA GLU A 38 -12.04 29.80 -9.91
C GLU A 38 -10.99 28.72 -9.67
N VAL A 39 -11.04 28.08 -8.49
CA VAL A 39 -10.20 26.92 -8.23
C VAL A 39 -10.64 25.86 -9.24
N LYS A 40 -9.81 25.63 -10.27
CA LYS A 40 -10.08 24.64 -11.31
C LYS A 40 -10.27 23.28 -10.62
N LYS A 41 -11.50 22.77 -10.68
CA LYS A 41 -11.85 21.47 -10.09
C LYS A 41 -11.14 20.37 -10.87
N SER A 42 -10.61 19.37 -10.16
CA SER A 42 -10.07 18.17 -10.81
C SER A 42 -11.20 17.44 -11.54
N LYS A 43 -10.94 17.06 -12.79
CA LYS A 43 -11.82 16.19 -13.56
C LYS A 43 -11.65 14.77 -13.01
N THR A 44 -12.71 14.21 -12.43
CA THR A 44 -12.64 12.94 -11.70
C THR A 44 -13.53 11.88 -12.36
N ALA A 45 -12.97 10.73 -12.69
CA ALA A 45 -13.76 9.54 -13.04
C ALA A 45 -13.94 8.64 -11.81
N VAL A 46 -15.10 7.98 -11.71
CA VAL A 46 -15.36 6.94 -10.71
C VAL A 46 -15.65 5.65 -11.46
N LEU A 47 -14.82 4.62 -11.30
CA LEU A 47 -15.09 3.31 -11.87
C LEU A 47 -16.14 2.55 -11.07
N GLU A 48 -16.73 1.53 -11.67
CA GLU A 48 -17.62 0.62 -10.95
C GLU A 48 -16.89 -0.06 -9.80
N ILE A 49 -17.50 0.00 -8.62
CA ILE A 49 -17.00 -0.68 -7.42
C ILE A 49 -16.98 -2.18 -7.71
N ARG A 50 -15.83 -2.81 -7.54
CA ARG A 50 -15.67 -4.24 -7.82
C ARG A 50 -16.36 -5.07 -6.73
N PRO A 51 -17.23 -6.03 -7.10
CA PRO A 51 -17.90 -6.89 -6.14
C PRO A 51 -17.00 -8.01 -5.65
N TRP A 52 -17.10 -8.35 -4.36
CA TRP A 52 -16.62 -9.61 -3.81
C TRP A 52 -17.69 -10.25 -2.92
N ARG A 53 -18.21 -11.40 -3.36
CA ARG A 53 -19.36 -12.11 -2.74
C ARG A 53 -20.65 -11.28 -2.61
N ILE A 54 -20.73 -10.14 -3.29
CA ILE A 54 -21.92 -9.28 -3.36
C ILE A 54 -22.45 -9.18 -4.78
N SER A 55 -23.73 -8.81 -4.92
CA SER A 55 -24.36 -8.70 -6.23
C SER A 55 -23.80 -7.51 -7.04
N PRO A 56 -23.66 -7.66 -8.37
CA PRO A 56 -23.32 -6.54 -9.27
C PRO A 56 -24.32 -5.38 -9.19
N THR A 57 -25.60 -5.68 -8.91
CA THR A 57 -26.64 -4.65 -8.72
C THR A 57 -26.33 -3.77 -7.51
N LEU A 58 -25.95 -4.37 -6.38
CA LEU A 58 -25.58 -3.63 -5.18
C LEU A 58 -24.38 -2.73 -5.42
N THR A 59 -23.32 -3.25 -6.05
CA THR A 59 -22.14 -2.44 -6.38
C THR A 59 -22.42 -1.32 -7.37
N GLY A 60 -23.31 -1.54 -8.35
CA GLY A 60 -23.78 -0.48 -9.24
C GLY A 60 -24.52 0.64 -8.50
N ASN A 61 -25.33 0.30 -7.49
CA ASN A 61 -26.00 1.27 -6.64
C ASN A 61 -25.00 2.04 -5.76
N LEU A 62 -24.08 1.33 -5.09
CA LEU A 62 -23.02 1.94 -4.27
C LEU A 62 -22.16 2.89 -5.10
N THR A 63 -21.81 2.51 -6.33
CA THR A 63 -21.03 3.38 -7.22
C THR A 63 -21.81 4.64 -7.60
N SER A 64 -23.11 4.53 -7.84
CA SER A 64 -23.97 5.69 -8.13
C SER A 64 -24.05 6.63 -6.93
N SER A 65 -24.28 6.09 -5.72
CA SER A 65 -24.27 6.88 -4.48
C SER A 65 -22.92 7.56 -4.26
N LEU A 66 -21.79 6.88 -4.50
CA LEU A 66 -20.47 7.48 -4.40
C LEU A 66 -20.27 8.65 -5.37
N ARG A 67 -20.68 8.49 -6.63
CA ARG A 67 -20.60 9.56 -7.64
C ARG A 67 -21.42 10.78 -7.21
N GLU A 68 -22.62 10.56 -6.69
CA GLU A 68 -23.49 11.63 -6.19
C GLU A 68 -22.88 12.35 -4.98
N GLU A 69 -22.35 11.63 -4.00
CA GLU A 69 -21.66 12.22 -2.84
C GLU A 69 -20.49 13.11 -3.28
N LEU A 70 -19.66 12.61 -4.20
CA LEU A 70 -18.50 13.34 -4.71
C LEU A 70 -18.91 14.57 -5.53
N ALA A 71 -19.92 14.45 -6.39
CA ALA A 71 -20.44 15.56 -7.17
C ALA A 71 -21.05 16.65 -6.27
N ARG A 72 -21.83 16.23 -5.25
CA ARG A 72 -22.49 17.12 -4.29
C ARG A 72 -21.50 17.91 -3.44
N SER A 73 -20.32 17.33 -3.14
CA SER A 73 -19.26 18.05 -2.43
C SER A 73 -18.80 19.33 -3.13
N GLY A 74 -19.00 19.41 -4.46
CA GLY A 74 -18.59 20.55 -5.27
C GLY A 74 -17.07 20.70 -5.44
N GLN A 75 -16.24 19.85 -4.85
CA GLN A 75 -14.77 19.94 -4.93
C GLN A 75 -14.20 19.38 -6.25
N ARG A 76 -14.93 18.49 -6.91
CA ARG A 76 -14.49 17.74 -8.10
C ARG A 76 -15.49 17.92 -9.24
N GLN A 77 -14.99 17.90 -10.47
CA GLN A 77 -15.83 17.75 -11.66
C GLN A 77 -15.97 16.25 -11.96
N VAL A 78 -16.96 15.62 -11.32
CA VAL A 78 -17.20 14.17 -11.43
C VAL A 78 -17.89 13.84 -12.75
N LEU A 79 -17.32 12.92 -13.53
CA LEU A 79 -17.95 12.41 -14.75
C LEU A 79 -19.18 11.57 -14.43
N SER A 80 -20.28 11.82 -15.15
CA SER A 80 -21.45 10.95 -15.14
C SER A 80 -21.12 9.58 -15.76
N ARG A 81 -21.98 8.59 -15.48
CA ARG A 81 -21.83 7.23 -16.03
C ARG A 81 -21.87 7.22 -17.56
N GLU A 82 -22.71 8.05 -18.15
CA GLU A 82 -22.82 8.22 -19.60
C GLU A 82 -21.56 8.85 -20.20
N GLN A 83 -21.03 9.91 -19.59
CA GLN A 83 -19.79 10.54 -20.03
C GLN A 83 -18.60 9.58 -19.96
N LEU A 84 -18.48 8.81 -18.86
CA LEU A 84 -17.42 7.80 -18.71
C LEU A 84 -17.58 6.69 -19.75
N GLY A 85 -18.80 6.17 -19.95
CA GLY A 85 -19.07 5.15 -20.97
C GLY A 85 -18.77 5.63 -22.39
N GLY A 86 -19.09 6.90 -22.69
CA GLY A 86 -18.74 7.57 -23.94
C GLY A 86 -17.23 7.61 -24.16
N LEU A 87 -16.46 8.05 -23.16
CA LEU A 87 -14.99 8.12 -23.24
C LEU A 87 -14.34 6.74 -23.45
N LEU A 88 -14.82 5.71 -22.73
CA LEU A 88 -14.32 4.34 -22.88
C LEU A 88 -14.53 3.83 -24.32
N LYS A 89 -15.72 4.07 -24.88
CA LYS A 89 -16.08 3.66 -26.24
C LYS A 89 -15.31 4.44 -27.32
N GLU A 90 -15.29 5.76 -27.21
CA GLU A 90 -14.64 6.67 -28.16
C GLU A 90 -13.14 6.37 -28.26
N ARG A 91 -12.49 6.17 -27.11
CA ARG A 91 -11.04 5.94 -27.02
C ARG A 91 -10.64 4.47 -27.10
N LYS A 92 -11.61 3.56 -27.29
CA LYS A 92 -11.41 2.10 -27.35
C LYS A 92 -10.62 1.56 -26.15
N ILE A 93 -10.95 2.06 -24.96
CA ILE A 93 -10.30 1.67 -23.71
C ILE A 93 -11.04 0.48 -23.11
N THR A 94 -10.33 -0.62 -22.88
CA THR A 94 -10.80 -1.75 -22.08
C THR A 94 -10.18 -1.65 -20.69
N ILE A 95 -11.00 -1.78 -19.65
CA ILE A 95 -10.52 -1.83 -18.26
C ILE A 95 -10.03 -3.27 -18.00
N PRO A 96 -8.73 -3.50 -17.72
CA PRO A 96 -8.23 -4.84 -17.46
C PRO A 96 -8.84 -5.42 -16.17
N GLU A 97 -9.25 -6.68 -16.21
CA GLU A 97 -9.85 -7.38 -15.05
C GLU A 97 -8.84 -7.47 -13.89
N ASP A 98 -7.57 -7.66 -14.21
CA ASP A 98 -6.42 -7.74 -13.31
C ASP A 98 -5.82 -6.37 -12.92
N CYS A 99 -6.45 -5.26 -13.32
CA CYS A 99 -5.99 -3.92 -12.93
C CYS A 99 -6.23 -3.63 -11.44
N ASP A 100 -5.27 -4.01 -10.59
CA ASP A 100 -5.39 -4.00 -9.13
C ASP A 100 -4.28 -3.22 -8.39
N ASN A 101 -3.45 -2.46 -9.13
CA ASN A 101 -2.34 -1.69 -8.56
C ASN A 101 -2.36 -0.21 -8.98
N PRO A 102 -1.73 0.69 -8.18
CA PRO A 102 -1.63 2.12 -8.42
C PRO A 102 -1.25 2.52 -9.85
N ARG A 103 -0.23 1.86 -10.40
CA ARG A 103 0.31 2.17 -11.73
C ARG A 103 -0.71 1.86 -12.82
N CYS A 104 -1.39 0.72 -12.75
CA CYS A 104 -2.43 0.37 -13.71
C CYS A 104 -3.58 1.39 -13.71
N TRP A 105 -4.04 1.82 -12.53
CA TRP A 105 -5.10 2.83 -12.43
C TRP A 105 -4.66 4.21 -12.92
N ALA A 106 -3.40 4.59 -12.69
CA ALA A 106 -2.85 5.83 -13.20
C ALA A 106 -2.83 5.86 -14.74
N GLU A 107 -2.35 4.78 -15.38
CA GLU A 107 -2.35 4.65 -16.84
C GLU A 107 -3.77 4.66 -17.43
N LEU A 108 -4.72 4.01 -16.76
CA LEU A 108 -6.13 4.08 -17.14
C LEU A 108 -6.69 5.51 -17.03
N GLY A 109 -6.36 6.22 -15.95
CA GLY A 109 -6.72 7.63 -15.78
C GLY A 109 -6.15 8.53 -16.88
N LYS A 110 -4.88 8.31 -17.27
CA LYS A 110 -4.23 9.03 -18.38
C LYS A 110 -4.96 8.77 -19.69
N ALA A 111 -5.29 7.52 -19.99
CA ALA A 111 -6.05 7.14 -21.17
C ALA A 111 -7.44 7.81 -21.20
N LEU A 112 -8.10 7.90 -20.06
CA LEU A 112 -9.40 8.58 -19.90
C LEU A 112 -9.31 10.11 -19.98
N GLY A 113 -8.11 10.70 -19.82
CA GLY A 113 -7.92 12.15 -19.78
C GLY A 113 -8.65 12.79 -18.60
N VAL A 114 -8.47 12.22 -17.41
CA VAL A 114 -8.97 12.73 -16.13
C VAL A 114 -7.81 13.06 -15.20
N ASP A 115 -8.00 13.98 -14.27
CA ASP A 115 -6.98 14.38 -13.29
C ASP A 115 -6.97 13.40 -12.10
N GLU A 116 -8.13 12.85 -11.77
CA GLU A 116 -8.31 11.89 -10.68
C GLU A 116 -9.14 10.67 -11.14
N LEU A 117 -8.81 9.50 -10.62
CA LEU A 117 -9.59 8.28 -10.80
C LEU A 117 -9.93 7.69 -9.43
N VAL A 118 -11.22 7.51 -9.15
CA VAL A 118 -11.69 6.80 -7.95
C VAL A 118 -12.03 5.37 -8.35
N VAL A 119 -11.36 4.43 -7.70
CA VAL A 119 -11.67 3.00 -7.82
C VAL A 119 -12.13 2.50 -6.46
N GLY A 120 -12.94 1.44 -6.45
CA GLY A 120 -13.45 0.90 -5.20
C GLY A 120 -13.61 -0.60 -5.25
N ARG A 121 -13.56 -1.21 -4.06
CA ARG A 121 -13.92 -2.61 -3.83
C ARG A 121 -14.87 -2.67 -2.67
N ALA A 122 -15.90 -3.50 -2.80
CA ALA A 122 -16.82 -3.81 -1.73
C ALA A 122 -16.84 -5.32 -1.50
N GLU A 123 -16.66 -5.72 -0.25
CA GLU A 123 -16.55 -7.12 0.13
C GLU A 123 -17.56 -7.47 1.22
N GLU A 124 -18.27 -8.59 1.02
CA GLU A 124 -19.05 -9.23 2.08
C GLU A 124 -18.14 -10.10 2.95
N LEU A 125 -18.18 -9.84 4.24
CA LEU A 125 -17.58 -10.63 5.31
C LEU A 125 -18.75 -11.28 6.07
N GLU A 126 -18.58 -12.47 6.64
CA GLU A 126 -19.66 -13.32 7.19
C GLU A 126 -20.91 -12.59 7.71
N GLU A 127 -20.76 -11.71 8.70
CA GLU A 127 -21.80 -10.81 9.23
C GLU A 127 -21.49 -9.31 9.01
N THR A 128 -20.34 -8.97 8.43
CA THR A 128 -19.84 -7.59 8.31
C THR A 128 -19.62 -7.20 6.85
N CYS A 129 -19.35 -5.93 6.58
CA CYS A 129 -18.91 -5.51 5.26
C CYS A 129 -17.62 -4.71 5.33
N SER A 130 -16.94 -4.64 4.18
CA SER A 130 -15.84 -3.71 3.96
C SER A 130 -16.01 -2.97 2.64
N ILE A 131 -15.73 -1.67 2.66
CA ILE A 131 -15.56 -0.86 1.46
C ILE A 131 -14.20 -0.19 1.51
N ILE A 132 -13.45 -0.34 0.43
CA ILE A 132 -12.17 0.31 0.21
C ILE A 132 -12.33 1.19 -1.04
N LEU A 133 -12.10 2.49 -0.88
CA LEU A 133 -12.05 3.45 -1.98
C LEU A 133 -10.62 3.95 -2.15
N SER A 134 -10.13 3.98 -3.37
CA SER A 134 -8.78 4.45 -3.69
C SER A 134 -8.89 5.66 -4.62
N LEU A 135 -8.41 6.82 -4.16
CA LEU A 135 -8.29 8.04 -4.95
C LEU A 135 -6.93 8.06 -5.62
N VAL A 136 -6.94 7.96 -6.94
CA VAL A 136 -5.75 7.94 -7.79
C VAL A 136 -5.51 9.33 -8.37
N ASN A 137 -4.35 9.95 -8.13
CA ASN A 137 -3.89 11.14 -8.84
C ASN A 137 -3.18 10.73 -10.14
N VAL A 138 -3.79 11.06 -11.27
CA VAL A 138 -3.32 10.65 -12.60
C VAL A 138 -2.06 11.38 -13.03
N SER A 139 -1.87 12.60 -12.52
CA SER A 139 -0.74 13.49 -12.84
C SER A 139 0.48 13.31 -11.93
N ALA A 140 0.37 12.45 -10.91
CA ALA A 140 1.46 12.14 -10.01
C ALA A 140 2.66 11.57 -10.78
N THR A 141 3.87 12.04 -10.44
CA THR A 141 5.13 11.57 -11.03
C THR A 141 5.85 10.54 -10.13
N ARG A 142 5.39 10.35 -8.89
CA ARG A 142 5.97 9.40 -7.90
C ARG A 142 4.96 8.38 -7.42
N GLU A 143 5.39 7.12 -7.30
CA GLU A 143 4.56 5.95 -7.03
C GLU A 143 3.78 6.03 -5.68
N ASP A 144 4.37 6.65 -4.67
CA ASP A 144 3.79 6.95 -3.36
C ASP A 144 2.72 8.06 -3.34
N SER A 145 2.62 8.83 -4.42
CA SER A 145 1.69 9.96 -4.56
C SER A 145 0.48 9.66 -5.44
N TYR A 146 0.42 8.46 -6.04
CA TYR A 146 -0.71 8.08 -6.88
C TYR A 146 -1.95 7.80 -6.05
N VAL A 147 -1.90 7.08 -4.92
CA VAL A 147 -3.12 6.52 -4.32
C VAL A 147 -3.28 6.88 -2.85
N ARG A 148 -4.44 7.46 -2.50
CA ARG A 148 -4.94 7.50 -1.12
C ARG A 148 -6.09 6.52 -0.96
N GLU A 149 -5.99 5.66 0.04
CA GLU A 149 -7.04 4.70 0.36
C GLU A 149 -7.90 5.15 1.54
N TYR A 150 -9.20 4.96 1.39
CA TYR A 150 -10.22 5.28 2.35
C TYR A 150 -11.01 4.01 2.59
N ALA A 151 -10.67 3.35 3.69
CA ALA A 151 -11.28 2.10 4.08
C ALA A 151 -12.29 2.33 5.23
N ALA A 152 -13.39 1.59 5.17
CA ALA A 152 -14.39 1.51 6.22
C ALA A 152 -14.95 0.09 6.30
N SER A 153 -15.31 -0.33 7.52
CA SER A 153 -16.05 -1.56 7.77
C SER A 153 -17.38 -1.24 8.44
N CYS A 154 -18.35 -2.14 8.31
CA CYS A 154 -19.66 -2.06 8.97
C CYS A 154 -19.92 -3.30 9.82
N ALA A 155 -20.54 -3.12 10.99
CA ALA A 155 -20.78 -4.17 12.00
C ALA A 155 -21.85 -5.20 11.59
N GLU A 156 -22.81 -4.77 10.79
CA GLU A 156 -23.79 -5.60 10.07
C GLU A 156 -23.65 -5.27 8.59
N LYS A 157 -24.14 -6.08 7.64
CA LYS A 157 -24.02 -5.89 6.16
C LYS A 157 -24.72 -4.64 5.58
N ASP A 158 -24.45 -3.48 6.14
CA ASP A 158 -24.90 -2.15 5.73
C ASP A 158 -23.81 -1.45 4.91
N PHE A 159 -23.70 -1.88 3.65
CA PHE A 159 -22.79 -1.27 2.68
C PHE A 159 -23.00 0.23 2.49
N PRO A 160 -24.25 0.77 2.45
CA PRO A 160 -24.47 2.21 2.43
C PRO A 160 -23.79 2.96 3.58
N THR A 161 -23.83 2.45 4.81
CA THR A 161 -23.16 3.07 5.96
C THR A 161 -21.64 3.03 5.82
N ALA A 162 -21.06 1.90 5.45
CA ALA A 162 -19.61 1.80 5.19
C ALA A 162 -19.19 2.74 4.05
N LEU A 163 -20.00 2.84 2.99
CA LEU A 163 -19.72 3.69 1.83
C LEU A 163 -19.71 5.15 2.25
N LYS A 164 -20.71 5.58 3.00
CA LYS A 164 -20.81 6.96 3.49
C LYS A 164 -19.61 7.33 4.35
N ALA A 165 -19.16 6.42 5.22
CA ALA A 165 -17.97 6.63 6.04
C ALA A 165 -16.68 6.74 5.21
N ALA A 166 -16.48 5.86 4.22
CA ALA A 166 -15.32 5.94 3.32
C ALA A 166 -15.37 7.18 2.42
N ALA A 167 -16.53 7.48 1.83
CA ALA A 167 -16.77 8.63 0.96
C ALA A 167 -16.58 9.96 1.71
N ALA A 168 -17.02 10.07 2.97
CA ALA A 168 -16.81 11.28 3.77
C ALA A 168 -15.32 11.62 3.95
N LYS A 169 -14.47 10.61 4.15
CA LYS A 169 -13.01 10.79 4.24
C LYS A 169 -12.40 11.17 2.87
N LEU A 170 -12.95 10.64 1.78
CA LEU A 170 -12.52 10.99 0.42
C LEU A 170 -12.94 12.43 0.06
N VAL A 171 -14.16 12.83 0.41
CA VAL A 171 -14.70 14.18 0.24
C VAL A 171 -13.95 15.20 1.09
N SER A 172 -13.49 14.85 2.29
CA SER A 172 -12.68 15.77 3.10
C SER A 172 -11.26 15.96 2.56
N THR A 173 -10.83 15.14 1.59
CA THR A 173 -9.56 15.32 0.89
C THR A 173 -9.75 16.33 -0.26
N PRO A 174 -9.12 17.52 -0.21
CA PRO A 174 -9.35 18.53 -1.23
C PRO A 174 -8.94 18.04 -2.63
N GLY A 175 -9.73 18.38 -3.65
CA GLY A 175 -9.38 18.10 -5.05
C GLY A 175 -8.06 18.76 -5.42
N GLY A 176 -7.13 17.98 -5.98
CA GLY A 176 -5.77 18.46 -6.29
C GLY A 176 -4.81 18.63 -5.09
N ALA A 177 -5.21 18.34 -3.84
CA ALA A 177 -4.34 18.46 -2.65
C ALA A 177 -3.37 17.28 -2.42
N LEU A 178 -3.00 16.60 -3.49
CA LEU A 178 -1.81 15.77 -3.52
C LEU A 178 -0.68 16.64 -4.05
N SER A 179 -0.25 17.62 -3.24
CA SER A 179 1.00 18.31 -3.51
C SER A 179 2.12 17.26 -3.55
N PRO A 180 3.05 17.32 -4.52
CA PRO A 180 4.29 16.58 -4.39
C PRO A 180 4.92 17.01 -3.05
N LEU A 181 5.34 16.05 -2.23
CA LEU A 181 6.27 16.37 -1.15
C LEU A 181 7.42 17.15 -1.82
N SER A 182 7.63 18.40 -1.40
CA SER A 182 8.76 19.21 -1.87
C SER A 182 10.04 18.45 -1.60
N GLY A 183 10.60 17.91 -2.69
CA GLY A 183 11.64 16.90 -2.67
C GLY A 183 11.70 16.31 -4.07
N THR A 184 12.25 17.09 -5.00
CA THR A 184 12.52 16.68 -6.37
C THR A 184 13.36 15.40 -6.34
N ILE A 185 12.74 14.27 -6.64
CA ILE A 185 13.44 13.04 -7.03
C ILE A 185 13.04 12.82 -8.48
N LEU A 186 14.01 12.99 -9.39
CA LEU A 186 13.87 12.59 -10.77
C LEU A 186 13.83 11.06 -10.78
N VAL A 187 12.64 10.49 -10.82
CA VAL A 187 12.44 9.06 -11.10
C VAL A 187 12.55 8.90 -12.60
N ASP A 188 13.60 8.24 -13.08
CA ASP A 188 13.72 7.87 -14.48
C ASP A 188 12.61 6.86 -14.82
N SER A 189 11.61 7.33 -15.55
CA SER A 189 10.34 6.65 -15.79
C SER A 189 10.38 5.58 -16.88
N THR A 190 11.53 4.93 -17.09
CA THR A 190 11.69 3.85 -18.07
C THR A 190 11.61 2.44 -17.47
N GLY A 191 11.28 2.30 -16.18
CA GLY A 191 11.10 1.00 -15.53
C GLY A 191 10.06 0.11 -16.24
N PRO A 192 10.45 -1.07 -16.76
CA PRO A 192 9.56 -1.91 -17.57
C PRO A 192 8.32 -2.38 -16.79
N ARG A 193 7.27 -2.77 -17.51
CA ARG A 193 6.17 -3.62 -16.98
C ARG A 193 6.79 -4.82 -16.27
N PRO A 194 6.12 -5.45 -15.27
CA PRO A 194 6.37 -6.86 -15.02
C PRO A 194 5.97 -7.61 -16.30
N THR A 195 6.93 -7.77 -17.19
CA THR A 195 6.85 -8.66 -18.34
C THR A 195 6.75 -10.07 -17.80
N SER A 196 6.15 -10.97 -18.58
CA SER A 196 6.14 -12.41 -18.35
C SER A 196 7.55 -13.05 -18.38
N GLU A 197 8.61 -12.28 -18.12
CA GLU A 197 10.00 -12.69 -17.95
C GLU A 197 10.28 -13.06 -16.48
N GLY A 198 9.30 -13.68 -15.82
CA GLY A 198 9.51 -14.31 -14.52
C GLY A 198 10.49 -15.46 -14.71
N LEU A 199 11.59 -15.46 -13.95
CA LEU A 199 12.30 -16.70 -13.68
C LEU A 199 11.27 -17.67 -13.09
N ALA A 200 11.20 -18.90 -13.59
CA ALA A 200 10.15 -19.84 -13.19
C ALA A 200 9.97 -19.89 -11.66
N GLY A 201 8.78 -19.48 -11.18
CA GLY A 201 8.42 -19.42 -9.76
C GLY A 201 8.80 -18.15 -9.00
N MET A 202 9.33 -17.12 -9.65
CA MET A 202 9.65 -15.81 -9.04
C MET A 202 8.98 -14.66 -9.77
N VAL A 203 8.72 -13.58 -9.04
CA VAL A 203 8.25 -12.30 -9.59
C VAL A 203 9.34 -11.24 -9.51
N LEU A 204 9.44 -10.39 -10.53
CA LEU A 204 10.30 -9.21 -10.50
C LEU A 204 9.65 -8.11 -9.66
N ILE A 205 10.33 -7.69 -8.61
CA ILE A 205 10.03 -6.47 -7.86
C ILE A 205 10.87 -5.34 -8.44
N PRO A 206 10.23 -4.27 -8.97
CA PRO A 206 10.97 -3.19 -9.62
C PRO A 206 11.82 -2.41 -8.63
N ALA A 207 12.91 -1.83 -9.13
CA ALA A 207 13.72 -0.88 -8.38
C ALA A 207 12.87 0.33 -7.96
N GLY A 208 13.23 0.97 -6.85
CA GLY A 208 12.61 2.21 -6.42
C GLY A 208 12.36 2.30 -4.93
N ASP A 209 11.84 3.46 -4.54
CA ASP A 209 11.61 3.84 -3.15
C ASP A 209 10.30 3.24 -2.61
N PHE A 210 10.31 2.90 -1.32
CA PHE A 210 9.10 2.59 -0.55
C PHE A 210 9.25 3.08 0.90
N PHE A 211 8.14 3.13 1.63
CA PHE A 211 8.15 3.42 3.05
C PHE A 211 8.32 2.13 3.85
N MET A 212 9.43 2.02 4.57
CA MET A 212 9.73 0.91 5.46
C MET A 212 9.32 1.26 6.90
N GLY A 213 8.68 0.31 7.59
CA GLY A 213 8.22 0.44 8.97
C GLY A 213 6.80 0.96 9.15
N SER A 214 6.44 1.15 10.42
CA SER A 214 5.12 1.67 10.84
C SER A 214 5.21 2.37 12.20
N ASP A 215 4.15 3.08 12.57
CA ASP A 215 4.01 3.66 13.90
C ASP A 215 3.34 2.72 14.91
N GLU A 216 2.99 1.49 14.53
CA GLU A 216 2.22 0.55 15.37
C GLU A 216 3.06 -0.09 16.49
N ALA A 217 4.39 -0.22 16.31
CA ALA A 217 5.27 -0.83 17.30
C ALA A 217 6.64 -0.12 17.39
N ALA A 218 7.27 -0.16 18.56
CA ALA A 218 8.52 0.55 18.81
C ALA A 218 9.68 0.08 17.92
N ASN A 219 9.77 -1.23 17.65
CA ASN A 219 10.79 -1.82 16.79
C ASN A 219 10.53 -1.59 15.29
N GLU A 220 9.35 -1.09 14.92
CA GLU A 220 8.96 -0.76 13.55
C GLU A 220 9.19 0.72 13.20
N ARG A 221 9.64 1.52 14.19
CA ARG A 221 9.86 2.97 14.07
C ARG A 221 11.35 3.32 13.90
N PRO A 222 11.66 4.45 13.26
CA PRO A 222 10.73 5.32 12.54
C PRO A 222 10.33 4.73 11.18
N VAL A 223 9.17 5.17 10.66
CA VAL A 223 8.89 5.03 9.23
C VAL A 223 9.92 5.84 8.44
N HIS A 224 10.60 5.23 7.49
CA HIS A 224 11.65 5.87 6.70
C HIS A 224 11.58 5.45 5.23
N VAL A 225 12.07 6.32 4.34
CA VAL A 225 12.14 6.03 2.91
C VAL A 225 13.35 5.13 2.65
N THR A 226 13.12 4.02 1.95
CA THR A 226 14.16 3.06 1.58
C THR A 226 14.09 2.80 0.08
N HIS A 227 15.22 2.95 -0.59
CA HIS A 227 15.44 2.58 -1.98
C HIS A 227 15.93 1.13 -2.06
N LEU A 228 15.34 0.35 -2.96
CA LEU A 228 15.81 -0.98 -3.32
C LEU A 228 16.07 -1.06 -4.81
N ASP A 229 17.16 -1.72 -5.19
CA ASP A 229 17.39 -2.15 -6.57
C ASP A 229 16.31 -3.16 -6.99
N ALA A 230 16.22 -3.46 -8.28
CA ALA A 230 15.32 -4.50 -8.75
C ALA A 230 15.80 -5.89 -8.30
N TYR A 231 14.87 -6.76 -7.92
CA TYR A 231 15.17 -8.12 -7.49
C TYR A 231 13.98 -9.03 -7.81
N TYR A 232 14.26 -10.32 -7.87
CA TYR A 232 13.25 -11.36 -7.96
C TYR A 232 12.97 -11.91 -6.56
N LEU A 233 11.70 -12.21 -6.26
CA LEU A 233 11.29 -12.92 -5.05
C LEU A 233 10.43 -14.12 -5.43
N ASP A 234 10.61 -15.25 -4.73
CA ASP A 234 9.77 -16.43 -4.89
C ASP A 234 8.30 -16.09 -4.63
N ILE A 235 7.41 -16.57 -5.52
CA ILE A 235 5.96 -16.36 -5.42
C ILE A 235 5.37 -17.07 -4.19
N TYR A 236 5.99 -18.17 -3.77
CA TYR A 236 5.58 -19.03 -2.66
C TYR A 236 6.75 -19.26 -1.71
N GLU A 237 6.48 -19.68 -0.48
CA GLU A 237 7.49 -20.27 0.40
C GLU A 237 8.10 -21.52 -0.24
N VAL A 238 9.32 -21.86 0.17
CA VAL A 238 9.96 -23.11 -0.26
C VAL A 238 9.16 -24.29 0.26
N THR A 239 8.76 -25.19 -0.63
CA THR A 239 7.93 -26.36 -0.28
C THR A 239 8.77 -27.53 0.21
N ASN A 240 8.13 -28.48 0.89
CA ASN A 240 8.78 -29.72 1.31
C ASN A 240 9.38 -30.50 0.12
N SER A 241 8.67 -30.59 -1.01
CA SER A 241 9.17 -31.29 -2.20
C SER A 241 10.40 -30.61 -2.82
N GLN A 242 10.47 -29.27 -2.76
CA GLN A 242 11.65 -28.52 -3.18
C GLN A 242 12.83 -28.77 -2.24
N TYR A 243 12.61 -28.70 -0.93
CA TYR A 243 13.66 -28.93 0.06
C TYR A 243 14.16 -30.39 0.07
N SER A 244 13.29 -31.38 -0.13
CA SER A 244 13.69 -32.79 -0.25
C SER A 244 14.63 -33.01 -1.44
N ARG A 245 14.35 -32.39 -2.60
CA ARG A 245 15.24 -32.46 -3.77
C ARG A 245 16.63 -31.89 -3.48
N PHE A 246 16.71 -30.82 -2.71
CA PHE A 246 17.98 -30.28 -2.25
C PHE A 246 18.74 -31.30 -1.39
N VAL A 247 18.08 -31.82 -0.35
CA VAL A 247 18.69 -32.79 0.58
C VAL A 247 19.18 -34.04 -0.16
N GLU A 248 18.38 -34.58 -1.07
CA GLU A 248 18.73 -35.74 -1.89
C GLU A 248 19.90 -35.45 -2.85
N ALA A 249 19.88 -34.29 -3.53
CA ALA A 249 20.90 -33.94 -4.51
C ALA A 249 22.28 -33.68 -3.90
N THR A 250 22.33 -33.19 -2.66
CA THR A 250 23.60 -32.79 -2.02
C THR A 250 23.98 -33.66 -0.83
N ASN A 251 23.12 -34.61 -0.45
CA ASN A 251 23.22 -35.35 0.82
C ASN A 251 23.37 -34.41 2.03
N TYR A 252 22.64 -33.27 2.00
CA TYR A 252 22.75 -32.24 3.04
C TYR A 252 22.17 -32.74 4.36
N ARG A 253 22.88 -32.48 5.46
CA ARG A 253 22.41 -32.79 6.81
C ARG A 253 21.86 -31.51 7.44
N SER A 254 20.54 -31.42 7.51
CA SER A 254 19.85 -30.31 8.17
C SER A 254 20.26 -30.20 9.64
N GLU A 255 20.42 -28.97 10.11
CA GLU A 255 20.53 -28.68 11.54
C GLU A 255 19.16 -28.71 12.24
N GLY A 256 18.07 -28.52 11.48
CA GLY A 256 16.70 -28.63 11.94
C GLY A 256 16.07 -30.03 11.78
N HIS A 257 14.75 -30.10 12.00
CA HIS A 257 13.93 -31.32 12.02
C HIS A 257 12.80 -31.31 10.98
N TRP A 258 13.11 -30.84 9.76
CA TRP A 258 12.12 -30.66 8.70
C TRP A 258 11.36 -31.95 8.32
N GLN A 259 11.98 -33.12 8.49
CA GLN A 259 11.35 -34.42 8.21
C GLN A 259 10.15 -34.74 9.13
N ASP A 260 10.05 -34.12 10.31
CA ASP A 260 8.95 -34.39 11.25
C ASP A 260 7.58 -33.99 10.67
N GLU A 261 7.58 -32.96 9.82
CA GLU A 261 6.39 -32.40 9.17
C GLU A 261 6.22 -32.85 7.71
N PHE A 262 7.27 -33.40 7.08
CA PHE A 262 7.20 -33.90 5.71
C PHE A 262 6.70 -35.34 5.64
N ARG A 263 5.39 -35.49 5.42
CA ARG A 263 4.69 -36.78 5.28
C ARG A 263 4.04 -36.86 3.89
N PRO A 264 3.72 -38.06 3.38
CA PRO A 264 3.01 -38.21 2.11
C PRO A 264 1.75 -37.33 2.06
N GLY A 265 1.58 -36.57 0.98
CA GLY A 265 0.49 -35.59 0.82
C GLY A 265 0.81 -34.19 1.36
N ARG A 266 2.06 -33.91 1.75
CA ARG A 266 2.54 -32.58 2.19
C ARG A 266 3.62 -31.98 1.30
N GLU A 267 3.71 -32.44 0.06
CA GLU A 267 4.72 -32.03 -0.92
C GLU A 267 4.67 -30.52 -1.21
N ASP A 268 3.48 -29.93 -1.23
CA ASP A 268 3.22 -28.52 -1.52
C ASP A 268 3.04 -27.64 -0.27
N TYR A 269 3.27 -28.18 0.92
CA TYR A 269 3.30 -27.39 2.15
C TYR A 269 4.65 -26.70 2.30
N PRO A 270 4.71 -25.53 2.95
CA PRO A 270 5.98 -24.87 3.24
C PRO A 270 6.86 -25.77 4.10
N VAL A 271 8.14 -25.81 3.79
CA VAL A 271 9.13 -26.46 4.66
C VAL A 271 9.27 -25.66 5.95
N VAL A 272 9.18 -26.35 7.08
CA VAL A 272 9.29 -25.78 8.43
C VAL A 272 10.30 -26.59 9.25
N ASN A 273 10.55 -26.20 10.50
CA ASN A 273 11.60 -26.81 11.32
C ASN A 273 12.97 -26.79 10.63
N VAL A 274 13.27 -25.73 9.87
CA VAL A 274 14.58 -25.47 9.27
C VAL A 274 15.27 -24.31 10.00
N THR A 275 16.58 -24.41 10.20
CA THR A 275 17.36 -23.30 10.77
C THR A 275 17.61 -22.21 9.72
N TRP A 276 18.15 -21.07 10.14
CA TRP A 276 18.54 -20.03 9.19
C TRP A 276 19.70 -20.50 8.28
N ASN A 277 20.60 -21.34 8.80
CA ASN A 277 21.69 -21.93 8.03
C ASN A 277 21.17 -22.90 6.96
N ASP A 278 20.19 -23.73 7.31
CA ASP A 278 19.48 -24.63 6.39
C ASP A 278 18.84 -23.85 5.24
N ALA A 279 18.10 -22.78 5.56
CA ALA A 279 17.47 -21.91 4.58
C ALA A 279 18.49 -21.26 3.63
N GLN A 280 19.62 -20.78 4.16
CA GLN A 280 20.71 -20.26 3.33
C GLN A 280 21.37 -21.32 2.45
N ALA A 281 21.60 -22.53 2.98
CA ALA A 281 22.24 -23.61 2.24
C ALA A 281 21.38 -24.01 1.03
N TYR A 282 20.08 -24.17 1.24
CA TYR A 282 19.11 -24.38 0.17
C TYR A 282 19.16 -23.23 -0.84
N ALA A 283 19.07 -21.98 -0.38
CA ALA A 283 19.00 -20.83 -1.28
C ALA A 283 20.24 -20.76 -2.18
N ARG A 284 21.44 -21.02 -1.63
CA ARG A 284 22.70 -21.08 -2.40
C ARG A 284 22.70 -22.21 -3.42
N TRP A 285 22.27 -23.42 -3.02
CA TRP A 285 22.16 -24.56 -3.93
C TRP A 285 21.19 -24.27 -5.09
N ALA A 286 20.09 -23.58 -4.81
CA ALA A 286 19.10 -23.17 -5.81
C ALA A 286 19.57 -22.01 -6.72
N GLY A 287 20.79 -21.49 -6.54
CA GLY A 287 21.28 -20.32 -7.28
C GLY A 287 20.58 -19.01 -6.90
N LYS A 288 20.10 -18.92 -5.66
CA LYS A 288 19.35 -17.82 -5.07
C LYS A 288 20.03 -17.34 -3.78
N ARG A 289 19.33 -16.51 -3.00
CA ARG A 289 19.67 -16.05 -1.65
C ARG A 289 18.40 -15.90 -0.82
N LEU A 290 18.51 -15.66 0.48
CA LEU A 290 17.37 -15.15 1.25
C LEU A 290 17.10 -13.67 0.90
N PRO A 291 15.85 -13.18 1.05
CA PRO A 291 15.56 -11.76 0.95
C PRO A 291 16.16 -10.99 2.12
N THR A 292 16.43 -9.70 1.91
CA THR A 292 16.62 -8.80 3.06
C THR A 292 15.29 -8.48 3.72
N GLU A 293 15.33 -8.00 4.96
CA GLU A 293 14.13 -7.52 5.65
C GLU A 293 13.39 -6.44 4.82
N ALA A 294 14.13 -5.52 4.20
CA ALA A 294 13.56 -4.47 3.37
C ALA A 294 12.94 -5.00 2.08
N GLU A 295 13.62 -5.93 1.40
CA GLU A 295 13.09 -6.59 0.20
C GLU A 295 11.82 -7.38 0.52
N TRP A 296 11.79 -8.07 1.65
CA TRP A 296 10.60 -8.79 2.08
C TRP A 296 9.43 -7.81 2.33
N GLU A 297 9.67 -6.71 3.06
CA GLU A 297 8.61 -5.75 3.39
C GLU A 297 8.08 -5.03 2.14
N LYS A 298 8.95 -4.59 1.24
CA LYS A 298 8.53 -3.99 -0.05
C LYS A 298 7.67 -4.97 -0.83
N ALA A 299 8.09 -6.24 -0.92
CA ALA A 299 7.32 -7.26 -1.64
C ALA A 299 5.94 -7.52 -1.02
N ALA A 300 5.81 -7.41 0.31
CA ALA A 300 4.57 -7.61 1.03
C ALA A 300 3.59 -6.45 0.89
N ARG A 301 4.06 -5.19 0.96
CA ARG A 301 3.18 -4.01 1.02
C ARG A 301 3.17 -3.16 -0.25
N GLY A 302 4.16 -3.32 -1.12
CA GLY A 302 4.38 -2.39 -2.23
C GLY A 302 4.94 -1.05 -1.78
N ILE A 303 4.67 -0.04 -2.59
CA ILE A 303 4.89 1.39 -2.32
C ILE A 303 3.80 1.99 -1.44
N THR A 304 2.66 1.30 -1.36
CA THR A 304 1.52 1.69 -0.55
C THR A 304 1.82 1.29 0.90
N LYS A 305 1.42 2.12 1.86
CA LYS A 305 1.67 1.83 3.29
C LYS A 305 0.75 0.74 3.83
N TRP A 306 0.35 -0.24 3.02
CA TRP A 306 -0.60 -1.28 3.38
C TRP A 306 -0.17 -2.04 4.63
N THR A 307 -1.14 -2.28 5.53
CA THR A 307 -0.94 -2.92 6.84
C THR A 307 -0.87 -4.43 6.68
N TRP A 308 -1.65 -4.99 5.75
CA TRP A 308 -1.59 -6.38 5.30
C TRP A 308 -1.37 -6.41 3.78
N PRO A 309 -0.91 -7.54 3.20
CA PRO A 309 -0.60 -7.61 1.77
C PRO A 309 -1.75 -7.23 0.84
N TRP A 310 -2.99 -7.40 1.29
CA TRP A 310 -4.21 -7.06 0.52
C TRP A 310 -4.82 -5.69 0.90
N GLY A 311 -4.22 -4.92 1.82
CA GLY A 311 -4.69 -3.57 2.14
C GLY A 311 -4.69 -3.17 3.62
N MET A 312 -5.55 -2.21 3.94
CA MET A 312 -5.61 -1.55 5.25
C MET A 312 -6.61 -2.18 6.23
N ILE A 313 -7.45 -3.12 5.78
CA ILE A 313 -8.46 -3.80 6.60
C ILE A 313 -8.08 -5.27 6.72
N PHE A 314 -8.06 -5.77 7.96
CA PHE A 314 -7.82 -7.17 8.22
C PHE A 314 -9.00 -8.02 7.75
N VAL A 315 -8.70 -9.09 7.00
CA VAL A 315 -9.67 -10.06 6.53
C VAL A 315 -9.12 -11.45 6.83
N SER A 316 -9.70 -12.16 7.82
CA SER A 316 -9.16 -13.43 8.32
C SER A 316 -9.03 -14.51 7.25
N ARG A 317 -9.93 -14.56 6.27
CA ARG A 317 -9.90 -15.52 5.15
C ARG A 317 -8.79 -15.26 4.11
N HIS A 318 -8.07 -14.14 4.18
CA HIS A 318 -6.97 -13.82 3.25
C HIS A 318 -5.61 -14.23 3.81
N THR A 319 -5.54 -14.75 5.03
CA THR A 319 -4.30 -15.17 5.70
C THR A 319 -4.54 -16.43 6.51
N ASN A 320 -3.51 -17.27 6.62
CA ASN A 320 -3.50 -18.32 7.61
C ASN A 320 -2.86 -17.77 8.90
N SER A 321 -3.64 -17.07 9.72
CA SER A 321 -3.26 -16.54 11.05
C SER A 321 -4.05 -17.22 12.17
N SER A 322 -3.84 -16.85 13.44
CA SER A 322 -4.62 -17.42 14.55
C SER A 322 -6.13 -17.15 14.41
N GLU A 323 -6.52 -16.02 13.81
CA GLU A 323 -7.91 -15.67 13.50
C GLU A 323 -8.55 -16.56 12.42
N SER A 324 -7.76 -17.29 11.63
CA SER A 324 -8.29 -18.26 10.66
C SER A 324 -8.75 -19.57 11.31
N ALA A 325 -8.35 -19.81 12.57
CA ALA A 325 -8.64 -21.01 13.35
C ALA A 325 -8.19 -22.35 12.72
N VAL A 326 -7.29 -22.32 11.71
CA VAL A 326 -6.76 -23.53 11.06
C VAL A 326 -5.75 -24.25 11.95
N GLY A 327 -4.89 -23.50 12.66
CA GLY A 327 -3.95 -24.03 13.65
C GLY A 327 -2.78 -24.87 13.10
N ARG A 328 -2.52 -24.82 11.78
CA ARG A 328 -1.40 -25.49 11.10
C ARG A 328 -1.09 -24.80 9.76
N PRO A 329 0.08 -25.05 9.12
CA PRO A 329 0.34 -24.56 7.78
C PRO A 329 -0.68 -25.08 6.77
N LEU A 330 -0.90 -24.32 5.70
CA LEU A 330 -1.65 -24.71 4.51
C LEU A 330 -0.68 -24.97 3.35
N PRO A 331 -1.11 -25.67 2.28
CA PRO A 331 -0.35 -25.70 1.03
C PRO A 331 -0.07 -24.27 0.57
N VAL A 332 1.14 -24.03 0.06
CA VAL A 332 1.50 -22.70 -0.43
C VAL A 332 0.54 -22.27 -1.54
N GLY A 333 0.18 -20.99 -1.57
CA GLY A 333 -0.71 -20.46 -2.59
C GLY A 333 -2.20 -20.76 -2.39
N SER A 334 -2.60 -21.32 -1.24
CA SER A 334 -4.01 -21.67 -0.98
C SER A 334 -4.93 -20.45 -0.84
N LEU A 335 -4.37 -19.26 -0.57
CA LEU A 335 -5.12 -18.05 -0.24
C LEU A 335 -4.97 -16.98 -1.32
N GLU A 336 -5.67 -17.17 -2.44
CA GLU A 336 -5.62 -16.29 -3.62
C GLU A 336 -5.81 -14.80 -3.31
N MET A 337 -6.71 -14.48 -2.39
CA MET A 337 -7.02 -13.08 -2.03
C MET A 337 -6.04 -12.49 -1.01
N GLY A 338 -5.11 -13.29 -0.52
CA GLY A 338 -4.02 -12.91 0.38
C GLY A 338 -2.79 -12.35 -0.32
N LYS A 339 -2.78 -12.33 -1.65
CA LYS A 339 -1.64 -11.88 -2.42
C LYS A 339 -1.27 -10.43 -2.14
N SER A 340 0.03 -10.15 -2.19
CA SER A 340 0.57 -8.79 -2.17
C SER A 340 0.28 -8.03 -3.48
N PRO A 341 0.55 -6.71 -3.56
CA PRO A 341 0.45 -5.95 -4.82
C PRO A 341 1.28 -6.53 -5.97
N TYR A 342 2.32 -7.31 -5.64
CA TYR A 342 3.19 -7.97 -6.61
C TYR A 342 2.79 -9.42 -6.87
N GLN A 343 1.57 -9.82 -6.50
CA GLN A 343 1.02 -11.16 -6.74
C GLN A 343 1.78 -12.30 -6.02
N ILE A 344 2.38 -11.99 -4.86
CA ILE A 344 3.10 -12.98 -4.04
C ILE A 344 2.17 -13.47 -2.93
N TYR A 345 2.11 -14.78 -2.75
CA TYR A 345 1.25 -15.41 -1.76
C TYR A 345 1.90 -15.46 -0.39
N ASP A 346 1.05 -15.56 0.63
CA ASP A 346 1.42 -15.97 1.99
C ASP A 346 2.45 -15.06 2.67
N LEU A 347 2.61 -13.81 2.20
CA LEU A 347 3.38 -12.76 2.90
C LEU A 347 2.67 -12.22 4.16
N ALA A 348 1.57 -12.83 4.57
CA ALA A 348 0.95 -12.65 5.88
C ALA A 348 0.38 -14.00 6.33
N GLY A 349 0.87 -14.49 7.47
CA GLY A 349 0.48 -15.78 8.00
C GLY A 349 1.18 -16.95 7.32
N ASN A 350 0.53 -18.10 7.34
CA ASN A 350 1.08 -19.40 6.99
C ASN A 350 2.33 -19.73 7.81
N VAL A 351 3.55 -19.47 7.31
CA VAL A 351 4.78 -19.62 8.09
C VAL A 351 5.56 -18.33 8.09
N ALA A 352 6.21 -18.04 9.22
CA ALA A 352 7.06 -16.87 9.31
C ALA A 352 8.37 -17.14 8.54
N GLU A 353 8.96 -16.12 7.94
CA GLU A 353 10.00 -16.33 6.92
C GLU A 353 11.35 -15.73 7.32
N TRP A 354 12.39 -16.55 7.25
CA TRP A 354 13.78 -16.11 7.46
C TRP A 354 14.22 -15.04 6.45
N CYS A 355 14.81 -13.96 6.97
CA CYS A 355 15.51 -12.94 6.18
C CYS A 355 17.03 -12.99 6.42
N THR A 356 17.82 -12.34 5.55
CA THR A 356 19.28 -12.28 5.72
C THR A 356 19.72 -11.50 6.95
N ASP A 357 18.94 -10.52 7.37
CA ASP A 357 19.35 -9.45 8.27
C ASP A 357 19.52 -9.97 9.70
N TRP A 358 20.55 -9.48 10.39
CA TRP A 358 20.60 -9.56 11.84
C TRP A 358 19.50 -8.67 12.43
N TYR A 359 18.83 -9.12 13.48
CA TYR A 359 17.81 -8.33 14.15
C TYR A 359 18.46 -7.34 15.12
N ASP A 360 18.05 -6.08 15.00
CA ASP A 360 18.31 -5.01 15.96
C ASP A 360 17.06 -4.14 16.04
N THR A 361 16.53 -4.01 17.26
CA THR A 361 15.33 -3.24 17.60
C THR A 361 15.44 -1.79 17.15
N ASP A 362 16.63 -1.20 17.19
CA ASP A 362 16.87 0.21 16.87
C ASP A 362 17.43 0.42 15.45
N TYR A 363 17.54 -0.63 14.63
CA TYR A 363 18.15 -0.54 13.31
C TYR A 363 17.51 0.53 12.41
N TYR A 364 16.19 0.67 12.45
CA TYR A 364 15.46 1.63 11.59
C TYR A 364 15.88 3.09 11.86
N LYS A 365 16.37 3.42 13.06
CA LYS A 365 16.86 4.78 13.39
C LYS A 365 18.16 5.15 12.68
N LYS A 366 18.91 4.14 12.22
CA LYS A 366 20.25 4.25 11.61
C LYS A 366 20.34 3.53 10.27
N SER A 367 19.21 3.11 9.71
CA SER A 367 19.14 2.35 8.46
C SER A 367 19.65 3.23 7.31
N PRO A 368 20.54 2.73 6.44
CA PRO A 368 20.92 3.45 5.23
C PRO A 368 19.73 3.50 4.26
N ASN A 369 19.65 4.59 3.49
CA ASN A 369 18.53 4.79 2.56
C ASN A 369 18.51 3.81 1.39
N ALA A 370 19.64 3.21 1.01
CA ALA A 370 19.74 2.35 -0.17
C ALA A 370 20.16 0.94 0.20
N ASN A 371 19.36 -0.05 -0.24
CA ASN A 371 19.63 -1.48 -0.12
C ASN A 371 20.09 -1.93 1.29
N PRO A 372 19.38 -1.55 2.38
CA PRO A 372 19.78 -1.92 3.74
C PRO A 372 19.84 -3.44 3.92
N LYS A 373 20.86 -3.89 4.66
CA LYS A 373 21.19 -5.31 4.91
C LYS A 373 21.17 -5.68 6.40
N GLY A 374 20.62 -4.79 7.24
CA GLY A 374 20.67 -4.94 8.69
C GLY A 374 22.03 -4.53 9.27
N PRO A 375 22.22 -4.70 10.60
CA PRO A 375 23.51 -4.53 11.24
C PRO A 375 24.46 -5.66 10.84
N THR A 376 25.77 -5.41 10.93
CA THR A 376 26.80 -6.38 10.52
C THR A 376 26.90 -7.60 11.44
N THR A 377 26.43 -7.47 12.69
CA THR A 377 26.47 -8.51 13.73
C THR A 377 25.17 -8.51 14.53
N GLY A 378 24.78 -9.66 15.07
CA GLY A 378 23.61 -9.79 15.93
C GLY A 378 23.56 -11.15 16.63
N LYS A 379 22.55 -11.33 17.49
CA LYS A 379 22.26 -12.60 18.17
C LYS A 379 21.16 -13.41 17.48
N GLU A 380 20.21 -12.72 16.85
CA GLU A 380 19.03 -13.30 16.22
C GLU A 380 18.90 -12.78 14.79
N ARG A 381 18.34 -13.58 13.89
CA ARG A 381 18.02 -13.16 12.53
C ARG A 381 16.58 -12.67 12.45
N VAL A 382 16.33 -11.74 11.53
CA VAL A 382 14.98 -11.24 11.25
C VAL A 382 14.11 -12.38 10.70
N VAL A 383 12.87 -12.43 11.18
CA VAL A 383 11.78 -13.27 10.65
C VAL A 383 10.57 -12.38 10.36
N ARG A 384 9.92 -12.57 9.21
CA ARG A 384 8.81 -11.73 8.72
C ARG A 384 7.52 -12.52 8.49
N GLY A 385 6.41 -11.83 8.23
CA GLY A 385 5.12 -12.42 7.80
C GLY A 385 4.22 -12.96 8.90
N GLY A 386 4.79 -13.33 10.06
CA GLY A 386 4.04 -14.05 11.08
C GLY A 386 3.63 -15.45 10.57
N SER A 387 2.75 -16.15 11.27
CA SER A 387 2.43 -17.55 10.96
C SER A 387 0.98 -17.87 11.35
N PHE A 388 0.54 -19.09 11.09
CA PHE A 388 -0.75 -19.63 11.54
C PHE A 388 -0.97 -19.56 13.07
N TYR A 389 0.08 -19.43 13.88
CA TYR A 389 -0.04 -19.21 15.33
C TYR A 389 -0.17 -17.74 15.75
N HIS A 390 0.22 -16.83 14.87
CA HIS A 390 0.33 -15.41 15.20
C HIS A 390 -0.99 -14.69 14.91
N ASP A 391 -1.31 -13.67 15.72
CA ASP A 391 -2.48 -12.82 15.49
C ASP A 391 -2.28 -11.79 14.36
N LYS A 392 -3.35 -11.09 14.02
CA LYS A 392 -3.41 -10.03 13.00
C LYS A 392 -2.36 -8.94 13.18
N GLY A 393 -1.92 -8.69 14.41
CA GLY A 393 -0.91 -7.67 14.74
C GLY A 393 0.50 -8.12 14.39
N LYS A 394 0.74 -9.43 14.34
CA LYS A 394 2.03 -10.07 14.03
C LYS A 394 2.14 -10.52 12.57
N VAL A 395 1.03 -10.60 11.84
CA VAL A 395 1.00 -10.85 10.37
C VAL A 395 0.89 -9.56 9.55
N ARG A 396 1.17 -8.39 10.14
CA ARG A 396 1.25 -7.12 9.40
C ARG A 396 2.49 -7.10 8.51
N THR A 397 2.42 -6.41 7.38
CA THR A 397 3.54 -6.27 6.44
C THR A 397 4.79 -5.67 7.08
N SER A 398 4.63 -4.78 8.07
CA SER A 398 5.71 -4.11 8.79
C SER A 398 6.15 -4.85 10.06
N ALA A 399 5.42 -5.87 10.52
CA ALA A 399 5.73 -6.55 11.77
C ALA A 399 7.09 -7.26 11.67
N ARG A 400 7.94 -7.00 12.67
CA ARG A 400 9.30 -7.57 12.75
C ARG A 400 9.34 -8.58 13.88
N LEU A 401 9.76 -9.79 13.56
CA LEU A 401 10.07 -10.84 14.52
C LEU A 401 11.55 -11.18 14.42
N SER A 402 12.04 -11.93 15.39
CA SER A 402 13.41 -12.44 15.40
C SER A 402 13.46 -13.83 15.99
N MET A 403 14.45 -14.60 15.58
CA MET A 403 14.73 -15.90 16.16
C MET A 403 16.22 -16.21 16.09
N ASN A 404 16.72 -16.97 17.06
CA ASN A 404 18.10 -17.46 17.04
C ASN A 404 18.35 -18.27 15.76
N PRO A 405 19.39 -17.97 14.97
CA PRO A 405 19.67 -18.66 13.71
C PRO A 405 19.93 -20.17 13.83
N GLN A 406 20.29 -20.65 15.03
CA GLN A 406 20.50 -22.07 15.31
C GLN A 406 19.22 -22.79 15.73
N SER A 407 18.14 -22.06 16.00
CA SER A 407 16.85 -22.63 16.34
C SER A 407 16.05 -22.93 15.07
N SER A 408 15.14 -23.90 15.19
CA SER A 408 14.12 -24.19 14.20
C SER A 408 12.75 -24.23 14.89
N SER A 409 11.68 -23.98 14.14
CA SER A 409 10.31 -23.99 14.67
C SER A 409 9.32 -24.45 13.61
N LEU A 410 8.22 -25.06 14.05
CA LEU A 410 7.20 -25.63 13.17
C LEU A 410 6.36 -24.58 12.43
N ASN A 411 6.57 -23.30 12.74
CA ASN A 411 5.89 -22.16 12.15
C ASN A 411 6.85 -21.17 11.50
N VAL A 412 8.12 -21.56 11.30
CA VAL A 412 9.13 -20.77 10.60
C VAL A 412 9.66 -21.57 9.43
N GLY A 413 9.52 -20.99 8.23
CA GLY A 413 10.08 -21.46 6.97
C GLY A 413 10.86 -20.33 6.30
N PHE A 414 10.85 -20.31 4.97
CA PHE A 414 11.52 -19.26 4.20
C PHE A 414 11.07 -19.25 2.74
N ARG A 415 11.36 -18.14 2.06
CA ARG A 415 11.34 -18.02 0.60
C ARG A 415 12.65 -17.43 0.10
N CYS A 416 12.97 -17.61 -1.19
CA CYS A 416 14.22 -17.09 -1.74
C CYS A 416 14.01 -15.82 -2.56
N ALA A 417 15.07 -15.03 -2.66
CA ALA A 417 15.23 -13.89 -3.53
C ALA A 417 16.41 -14.08 -4.48
N ARG A 418 16.47 -13.29 -5.56
CA ARG A 418 17.62 -13.21 -6.47
C ARG A 418 17.79 -11.78 -6.93
N SER A 419 19.01 -11.26 -6.96
CA SER A 419 19.24 -9.91 -7.52
C SER A 419 18.89 -9.91 -9.02
N ALA A 420 18.24 -8.85 -9.51
CA ALA A 420 18.12 -8.65 -10.95
C ALA A 420 19.50 -8.19 -11.46
N THR A 421 20.04 -8.87 -12.47
CA THR A 421 21.28 -8.43 -13.10
C THR A 421 20.97 -7.14 -13.90
N PRO A 422 21.83 -6.10 -13.86
CA PRO A 422 21.65 -4.89 -14.66
C PRO A 422 21.48 -5.15 -16.15
#